data_AF-A0A956SCL1-F1
#
_entry.id   AF-A0A956SCL1-F1
#
_cell.length_a   1.000
_cell.length_b   1.000
_cell.length_c   1.000
_cell.angle_alpha   90.00
_cell.angle_beta   90.00
_cell.angle_gamma   90.00
#
_symmetry.space_group_name_H-M   'P 1'
#
loop_
_entity.id
_entity.type
_entity.pdbx_description
1 polymer ?
#
loop_
_entity_poly.entity_id
_entity_poly.type
_entity_poly.pdbx_seq_one_letter_code
_entity_poly.pdbx_strand_id
1 'polypeptide(L)'
;TLSAIARYRQNDLAGAERELRAVLDQSPADDVARFDLAFVLFEAGRSDEARDELSKVRSLPNTQLQQRVSELREALAEPHSPSSR
;
A
#
# COMPACT_ATOMS: atom_id res chain seq x y z
N THR A 1 -13.36 -10.70 0.39
CA THR A 1 -12.03 -10.53 1.01
C THR A 1 -11.80 -9.05 1.17
N LEU A 2 -11.44 -8.62 2.38
CA LEU A 2 -11.45 -7.21 2.80
C LEU A 2 -10.48 -6.39 1.94
N SER A 3 -11.03 -5.73 0.93
CA SER A 3 -10.34 -4.70 0.16
C SER A 3 -10.09 -3.54 1.12
N ALA A 4 -8.88 -3.39 1.65
CA ALA A 4 -8.48 -2.16 2.34
C ALA A 4 -8.70 -0.93 1.44
N ILE A 5 -8.65 -1.14 0.12
CA ILE A 5 -9.08 -0.22 -0.95
C ILE A 5 -10.55 0.21 -0.83
N ALA A 6 -11.44 -0.59 -0.24
CA ALA A 6 -12.85 -0.22 -0.02
C ALA A 6 -13.04 0.77 1.16
N ARG A 7 -12.09 0.82 2.11
CA ARG A 7 -12.09 1.79 3.23
C ARG A 7 -11.43 3.12 2.89
N TYR A 8 -10.75 3.19 1.75
CA TYR A 8 -10.33 4.44 1.10
C TYR A 8 -11.49 5.46 1.00
N ARG A 9 -12.74 4.98 0.87
CA ARG A 9 -13.92 5.84 0.67
C ARG A 9 -14.44 6.57 1.92
N GLN A 10 -13.89 6.38 3.12
CA GLN A 10 -14.46 6.94 4.35
C GLN A 10 -13.46 7.66 5.27
N ASN A 11 -12.37 8.22 4.72
CA ASN A 11 -11.45 9.09 5.49
C ASN A 11 -10.74 8.38 6.68
N ASP A 12 -10.76 7.05 6.74
CA ASP A 12 -10.18 6.25 7.84
C ASP A 12 -8.93 5.49 7.39
N LEU A 13 -7.92 6.25 6.97
CA LEU A 13 -6.59 5.70 6.64
C LEU A 13 -5.97 5.01 7.87
N ALA A 14 -6.21 5.53 9.08
CA ALA A 14 -5.70 4.97 10.32
C ALA A 14 -6.30 3.58 10.65
N GLY A 15 -7.59 3.39 10.39
CA GLY A 15 -8.25 2.09 10.53
C GLY A 15 -7.77 1.07 9.51
N ALA A 16 -7.61 1.50 8.25
CA ALA A 16 -7.05 0.65 7.21
C ALA A 16 -5.61 0.19 7.53
N GLU A 17 -4.75 1.11 7.95
CA GLU A 17 -3.39 0.82 8.40
C GLU A 17 -3.37 -0.20 9.54
N ARG A 18 -4.22 -0.02 10.56
CA ARG A 18 -4.30 -0.93 11.71
C ARG A 18 -4.70 -2.35 11.28
N GLU A 19 -5.69 -2.47 10.40
CA GLU A 19 -6.15 -3.77 9.91
C GLU A 19 -5.08 -4.47 9.07
N LEU A 20 -4.42 -3.73 8.18
CA LEU A 20 -3.37 -4.29 7.33
C LEU A 20 -2.16 -4.74 8.15
N ARG A 21 -1.78 -4.00 9.19
CA ARG A 21 -0.75 -4.45 10.13
C ARG A 21 -1.16 -5.72 10.86
N ALA A 22 -2.40 -5.83 11.32
CA ALA A 22 -2.89 -7.06 11.96
C ALA A 22 -2.91 -8.26 10.99
N VAL A 23 -3.14 -8.02 9.70
CA VAL A 23 -3.01 -9.07 8.66
C VAL A 23 -1.55 -9.48 8.52
N LEU A 24 -0.61 -8.53 8.46
CA LEU A 24 0.82 -8.80 8.32
C LEU A 24 1.43 -9.45 9.56
N ASP A 25 0.90 -9.20 10.75
CA ASP A 25 1.30 -9.89 11.99
C ASP A 25 0.96 -11.39 11.91
N GLN A 26 -0.18 -11.73 11.30
CA GLN A 26 -0.61 -13.12 11.12
C GLN A 26 0.04 -13.79 9.90
N SER A 27 0.22 -13.02 8.83
CA SER A 27 0.75 -13.46 7.54
C SER A 27 1.85 -12.51 7.06
N PRO A 28 3.08 -12.60 7.62
CA PRO A 28 4.18 -11.74 7.21
C PRO A 28 4.66 -11.98 5.77
N ALA A 29 4.09 -12.94 5.05
CA ALA A 29 4.41 -13.21 3.66
C ALA A 29 3.36 -12.70 2.68
N ASP A 30 2.30 -12.05 3.16
CA ASP A 30 1.22 -11.56 2.32
C ASP A 30 1.63 -10.28 1.59
N ASP A 31 2.11 -10.46 0.36
CA ASP A 31 2.54 -9.37 -0.51
C ASP A 31 1.38 -8.46 -0.95
N VAL A 32 0.13 -8.95 -0.94
CA VAL A 32 -1.06 -8.12 -1.20
C VAL A 32 -1.30 -7.17 -0.04
N ALA A 33 -1.28 -7.69 1.20
CA ALA A 33 -1.46 -6.87 2.39
C ALA A 33 -0.32 -5.84 2.57
N ARG A 34 0.91 -6.20 2.20
CA ARG A 34 2.04 -5.25 2.16
C ARG A 34 1.82 -4.14 1.15
N PHE A 35 1.40 -4.48 -0.07
CA PHE A 35 1.10 -3.48 -1.10
C PHE A 35 -0.02 -2.54 -0.63
N ASP A 36 -1.12 -3.09 -0.11
CA ASP A 36 -2.24 -2.28 0.36
C ASP A 36 -1.81 -1.38 1.54
N LEU A 37 -0.89 -1.82 2.40
CA LEU A 37 -0.30 -0.98 3.46
C LEU A 37 0.55 0.14 2.88
N ALA A 38 1.42 -0.17 1.92
CA ALA A 38 2.22 0.84 1.23
C ALA A 38 1.34 1.91 0.57
N PHE A 39 0.24 1.49 -0.07
CA PHE A 39 -0.73 2.40 -0.68
C PHE A 39 -1.42 3.30 0.36
N VAL A 40 -1.90 2.73 1.48
CA VAL A 40 -2.52 3.51 2.56
C VAL A 40 -1.54 4.53 3.17
N LEU A 41 -0.28 4.14 3.35
CA LEU A 41 0.77 5.03 3.86
C LEU A 41 1.07 6.17 2.88
N PHE A 42 1.08 5.89 1.58
CA PHE A 42 1.25 6.91 0.54
C PHE A 42 0.12 7.93 0.55
N GLU A 43 -1.14 7.47 0.61
CA GLU A 43 -2.32 8.33 0.71
C GLU A 43 -2.35 9.14 2.01
N ALA A 44 -1.76 8.61 3.09
CA ALA A 44 -1.57 9.33 4.35
C ALA A 44 -0.42 10.36 4.31
N GLY A 45 0.25 10.55 3.16
CA GLY A 45 1.41 11.43 2.99
C GLY A 45 2.71 10.88 3.58
N ARG A 46 2.73 9.62 4.03
CA ARG A 46 3.88 8.94 4.65
C ARG A 46 4.67 8.17 3.61
N SER A 47 5.16 8.90 2.60
CA SER A 47 5.84 8.33 1.43
C SER A 47 7.09 7.52 1.77
N ASP A 48 7.82 7.88 2.82
CA ASP A 48 9.01 7.11 3.24
C ASP A 48 8.65 5.72 3.77
N GLU A 49 7.60 5.63 4.59
CA GLU A 49 7.10 4.34 5.10
C GLU A 49 6.43 3.51 4.00
N ALA A 50 5.75 4.18 3.06
CA ALA A 50 5.21 3.52 1.87
C ALA A 50 6.33 2.86 1.03
N ARG A 51 7.47 3.55 0.84
CA ARG A 51 8.62 2.99 0.12
C ARG A 51 9.22 1.78 0.85
N ASP A 52 9.32 1.84 2.17
CA ASP A 52 9.83 0.72 2.98
C ASP A 52 8.95 -0.52 2.82
N GLU A 53 7.63 -0.38 2.96
CA GLU A 53 6.71 -1.51 2.79
C GLU A 53 6.68 -2.06 1.36
N LEU A 54 6.73 -1.18 0.36
CA LEU A 54 6.77 -1.59 -1.05
C LEU A 54 8.06 -2.34 -1.40
N SER A 55 9.18 -2.02 -0.75
CA SER A 55 10.45 -2.73 -0.95
C SER A 55 10.43 -4.19 -0.47
N LYS A 56 9.53 -4.50 0.47
CA LYS A 56 9.36 -5.84 1.07
C LYS A 56 8.42 -6.74 0.26
N VAL A 57 7.75 -6.20 -0.75
CA VAL A 57 6.91 -6.98 -1.68
C VAL A 57 7.83 -7.86 -2.54
N ARG A 58 7.76 -9.17 -2.33
CA ARG A 58 8.64 -10.13 -3.03
C ARG A 58 8.09 -10.40 -4.43
N SER A 59 8.98 -10.78 -5.35
CA SER A 59 8.69 -11.01 -6.77
C SER A 59 7.37 -11.75 -6.98
N LEU A 60 6.46 -11.11 -7.72
CA LEU A 60 5.09 -11.54 -7.86
C LEU A 60 4.91 -12.31 -9.18
N PRO A 61 4.41 -13.56 -9.16
CA PRO A 61 3.95 -14.22 -10.38
C PRO A 61 2.62 -13.62 -10.90
N ASN A 62 1.98 -12.72 -10.14
CA ASN A 62 0.73 -12.07 -10.49
C ASN A 62 0.98 -10.73 -11.20
N THR A 63 0.75 -10.71 -12.52
CA THR A 63 0.94 -9.56 -13.41
C THR A 63 0.18 -8.30 -12.95
N GLN A 64 -1.02 -8.45 -12.39
CA GLN A 64 -1.85 -7.30 -11.99
C GLN A 64 -1.29 -6.56 -10.78
N LEU A 65 -0.82 -7.30 -9.77
CA LEU A 65 -0.22 -6.68 -8.58
C LEU A 65 1.15 -6.10 -8.92
N GLN A 66 1.90 -6.74 -9.82
CA GLN A 66 3.16 -6.21 -10.32
C GLN A 66 2.99 -4.84 -11.00
N GLN A 67 1.96 -4.66 -11.84
CA GLN A 67 1.65 -3.37 -12.45
C GLN A 67 1.36 -2.30 -11.40
N ARG A 68 0.49 -2.60 -10.44
CA ARG A 68 0.13 -1.67 -9.34
C ARG A 68 1.34 -1.28 -8.48
N VAL A 69 2.23 -2.23 -8.21
CA VAL A 69 3.51 -1.98 -7.50
C VAL A 69 4.38 -1.02 -8.29
N SER A 70 4.47 -1.20 -9.62
CA SER A 70 5.23 -0.29 -10.49
C SER A 70 4.65 1.11 -10.47
N GLU A 71 3.34 1.25 -10.63
CA GLU A 71 2.62 2.53 -10.59
C GLU A 71 2.86 3.29 -9.28
N LEU A 72 2.72 2.60 -8.13
CA LEU A 72 2.96 3.22 -6.83
C LEU A 72 4.44 3.60 -6.65
N ARG A 73 5.36 2.78 -7.16
CA ARG A 73 6.80 3.07 -7.10
C ARG A 73 7.16 4.31 -7.92
N GLU A 74 6.56 4.47 -9.09
CA GLU A 74 6.71 5.66 -9.93
C GLU A 74 6.13 6.90 -9.23
N ALA A 75 4.93 6.81 -8.67
CA ALA A 75 4.33 7.90 -7.89
C ALA A 75 5.19 8.31 -6.68
N LEU A 76 5.86 7.34 -6.03
CA LEU A 76 6.80 7.59 -4.93
C LEU A 76 8.16 8.14 -5.39
N ALA A 77 8.51 8.07 -6.68
CA ALA A 77 9.76 8.60 -7.23
C ALA A 77 9.65 10.08 -7.63
N GLU A 78 8.44 10.54 -7.96
CA GLU A 78 8.19 11.93 -8.32
C GLU A 78 8.22 12.86 -7.09
N PRO A 79 9.03 13.93 -7.08
CA PRO A 79 9.26 14.77 -5.89
C PRO A 79 8.08 15.69 -5.49
N HIS A 80 6.89 15.57 -6.09
CA HIS A 80 5.72 16.39 -5.74
C HIS A 80 4.40 15.60 -5.78
N SER A 81 3.93 15.27 -4.57
CA SER A 81 2.58 14.97 -4.05
C SER A 81 1.51 14.22 -4.88
N PRO A 82 0.77 13.29 -4.22
CA PRO A 82 -0.41 12.63 -4.79
C PRO A 82 -1.44 13.67 -5.22
N SER A 83 -2.03 13.47 -6.41
CA SER A 83 -3.07 14.34 -6.95
C SER A 83 -4.22 14.52 -5.96
N SER A 84 -4.35 15.75 -5.47
CA SER A 84 -5.57 16.33 -4.94
C SER A 84 -6.76 16.03 -5.87
N ARG A 85 -7.70 15.20 -5.41
CA ARG A 85 -9.10 15.19 -5.88
C ARG A 85 -10.04 15.02 -4.71
#